data_AF-A0A671XFM2-F1
#
_entry.id   AF-A0A671XFM2-F1
#
_cell.length_a   1.000
_cell.length_b   1.000
_cell.length_c   1.000
_cell.angle_alpha   90.00
_cell.angle_beta   90.00
_cell.angle_gamma   90.00
#
_symmetry.space_group_name_H-M   'P 1'
#
loop_
_entity.id
_entity.type
_entity.pdbx_description
1 polymer ?
#
loop_
_entity_poly.entity_id
_entity_poly.type
_entity_poly.pdbx_seq_one_letter_code
_entity_poly.pdbx_strand_id
1 'polypeptide(L)'
;EMHCYQNDTDYDYLYWYRQQRGKAFQLIVYILAGNANYEAEFKSGFEAVSSTKKKWSLTIRSFKKEDEAVYLCAASLHSDVGDLRASEAYFGPGTKLTVLEPNRTITAPKVKVLKPCKSQKGNKTLVCVASGFYPDHVSVSWEIDDVVVDKKRVATDNAAVQEGKHYRITSMLRVSEEEWYTKGKKFHCAVRFFNGTDYVYSNETIWVTAVTQICEISKLVHFCSAVIVTCVYCTYYIALRASFISTQQEPLRLPACFESFL
;
A
#
# COMPACT_ATOMS: atom_id res chain seq x y z
N GLU A 1 15.63 -12.46 -20.85
CA GLU A 1 15.47 -11.57 -22.01
C GLU A 1 14.11 -10.89 -21.91
N MET A 2 14.04 -9.59 -22.23
CA MET A 2 12.80 -8.82 -22.27
C MET A 2 12.50 -8.44 -23.71
N HIS A 3 11.27 -8.68 -24.17
CA HIS A 3 10.86 -8.37 -25.54
C HIS A 3 9.91 -7.18 -25.56
N CYS A 4 10.04 -6.35 -26.59
CA CYS A 4 9.14 -5.27 -26.88
C CYS A 4 8.57 -5.40 -28.30
N TYR A 5 7.31 -5.02 -28.44
CA TYR A 5 6.54 -5.13 -29.67
C TYR A 5 5.75 -3.84 -29.87
N GLN A 6 5.69 -3.37 -31.11
CA GLN A 6 4.89 -2.20 -31.48
C GLN A 6 4.25 -2.40 -32.86
N ASN A 7 3.18 -1.64 -33.12
CA ASN A 7 2.35 -1.85 -34.31
C ASN A 7 2.69 -0.91 -35.48
N ASP A 8 3.33 0.21 -35.19
CA ASP A 8 3.77 1.21 -36.16
C ASP A 8 5.03 0.71 -36.92
N THR A 9 5.24 1.13 -38.17
CA THR A 9 6.48 0.82 -38.92
C THR A 9 7.40 2.02 -39.07
N ASP A 10 6.90 3.20 -38.77
CA ASP A 10 7.54 4.45 -39.13
C ASP A 10 8.55 4.87 -38.05
N TYR A 11 8.48 4.24 -36.86
CA TYR A 11 9.45 4.42 -35.80
C TYR A 11 10.78 3.74 -36.13
N ASP A 12 11.78 4.56 -36.44
CA ASP A 12 13.14 4.14 -36.73
C ASP A 12 14.02 4.00 -35.50
N TYR A 13 13.68 4.72 -34.43
CA TYR A 13 14.37 4.63 -33.16
C TYR A 13 13.64 3.71 -32.19
N LEU A 14 14.36 2.73 -31.66
CA LEU A 14 13.87 1.79 -30.67
C LEU A 14 14.71 1.91 -29.40
N TYR A 15 14.07 2.18 -28.27
CA TYR A 15 14.77 2.51 -27.03
C TYR A 15 14.54 1.45 -25.96
N TRP A 16 15.51 1.36 -25.06
CA TRP A 16 15.35 0.76 -23.74
C TRP A 16 15.84 1.72 -22.67
N TYR A 17 14.97 1.96 -21.70
CA TYR A 17 15.24 2.74 -20.49
C TYR A 17 15.20 1.83 -19.26
N ARG A 18 15.92 2.20 -18.20
CA ARG A 18 15.68 1.71 -16.84
C ARG A 18 15.25 2.83 -15.92
N GLN A 19 14.42 2.49 -14.95
CA GLN A 19 14.08 3.34 -13.82
C GLN A 19 14.26 2.56 -12.52
N GLN A 20 15.27 2.95 -11.74
CA GLN A 20 15.44 2.44 -10.37
C GLN A 20 14.50 3.18 -9.42
N ARG A 21 14.13 2.54 -8.30
CA ARG A 21 13.23 3.13 -7.32
C ARG A 21 13.76 4.49 -6.82
N GLY A 22 12.94 5.53 -6.97
CA GLY A 22 13.28 6.90 -6.55
C GLY A 22 14.30 7.62 -7.46
N LYS A 23 14.67 7.04 -8.61
CA LYS A 23 15.56 7.67 -9.58
C LYS A 23 14.83 8.10 -10.86
N ALA A 24 15.46 9.00 -11.60
CA ALA A 24 15.02 9.40 -12.93
C ALA A 24 15.18 8.24 -13.94
N PHE A 25 14.52 8.37 -15.09
CA PHE A 25 14.75 7.48 -16.22
C PHE A 25 16.19 7.60 -16.71
N GLN A 26 16.80 6.45 -17.01
CA GLN A 26 18.11 6.37 -17.63
C GLN A 26 17.98 5.62 -18.95
N LEU A 27 18.44 6.22 -20.03
CA LEU A 27 18.55 5.54 -21.32
C LEU A 27 19.66 4.50 -21.21
N ILE A 28 19.37 3.26 -21.58
CA ILE A 28 20.36 2.18 -21.65
C ILE A 28 20.98 2.19 -23.05
N VAL A 29 20.11 2.14 -24.05
CA VAL A 29 20.47 1.93 -25.45
C VAL A 29 19.33 2.40 -26.35
N TYR A 30 19.70 2.96 -27.50
CA TYR A 30 18.80 3.11 -28.63
C TYR A 30 19.32 2.30 -29.82
N ILE A 31 18.40 1.77 -30.62
CA ILE A 31 18.69 1.07 -31.86
C ILE A 31 18.20 1.94 -33.00
N LEU A 32 19.09 2.24 -33.94
CA LEU A 32 18.78 2.96 -35.17
C LEU A 32 19.27 2.16 -36.36
N ALA A 33 18.39 1.87 -37.32
CA ALA A 33 18.71 1.07 -38.51
C ALA A 33 19.43 -0.26 -38.18
N GLY A 34 19.02 -0.91 -37.07
CA GLY A 34 19.61 -2.16 -36.58
C GLY A 34 20.89 -2.01 -35.76
N ASN A 35 21.47 -0.81 -35.66
CA ASN A 35 22.68 -0.56 -34.88
C ASN A 35 22.34 -0.13 -33.46
N ALA A 36 22.80 -0.89 -32.46
CA ALA A 36 22.62 -0.58 -31.05
C ALA A 36 23.69 0.40 -30.55
N ASN A 37 23.23 1.52 -29.99
CA ASN A 37 24.07 2.60 -29.46
C ASN A 37 23.83 2.71 -27.94
N TYR A 38 24.79 2.22 -27.16
CA TYR A 38 24.70 2.18 -25.70
C TYR A 38 25.22 3.47 -25.08
N GLU A 39 24.53 3.92 -24.05
CA GLU A 39 25.04 4.96 -23.16
C GLU A 39 26.30 4.49 -22.44
N ALA A 40 27.17 5.43 -22.05
CA ALA A 40 28.54 5.12 -21.61
C ALA A 40 28.59 4.12 -20.43
N GLU A 41 27.65 4.23 -19.49
CA GLU A 41 27.55 3.36 -18.31
C GLU A 41 26.97 1.96 -18.61
N PHE A 42 26.44 1.73 -19.83
CA PHE A 42 25.73 0.52 -20.24
C PHE A 42 26.41 -0.26 -21.36
N LYS A 43 27.66 0.09 -21.72
CA LYS A 43 28.43 -0.60 -22.77
C LYS A 43 28.70 -2.08 -22.49
N SER A 44 28.47 -2.54 -21.26
CA SER A 44 28.64 -3.95 -20.86
C SER A 44 27.44 -4.42 -20.03
N GLY A 45 27.20 -5.73 -19.99
CA GLY A 45 26.13 -6.36 -19.21
C GLY A 45 24.78 -6.43 -19.94
N PHE A 46 24.55 -5.57 -20.93
CA PHE A 46 23.33 -5.53 -21.73
C PHE A 46 23.60 -5.90 -23.19
N GLU A 47 22.60 -6.51 -23.82
CA GLU A 47 22.59 -6.84 -25.23
C GLU A 47 21.20 -6.55 -25.80
N ALA A 48 21.12 -5.57 -26.68
CA ALA A 48 19.91 -5.16 -27.35
C ALA A 48 19.96 -5.58 -28.82
N VAL A 49 18.91 -6.26 -29.26
CA VAL A 49 18.79 -6.79 -30.61
C VAL A 49 17.47 -6.33 -31.19
N SER A 50 17.50 -5.84 -32.43
CA SER A 50 16.30 -5.58 -33.21
C SER A 50 16.16 -6.63 -34.29
N SER A 51 15.05 -7.37 -34.27
CA SER A 51 14.71 -8.31 -35.34
C SER A 51 14.00 -7.60 -36.50
N THR A 52 13.19 -6.59 -36.19
CA THR A 52 12.43 -5.75 -37.12
C THR A 52 12.18 -4.39 -36.46
N LYS A 53 11.75 -3.38 -37.22
CA LYS A 53 11.27 -2.10 -36.65
C LYS A 53 10.13 -2.26 -35.62
N LYS A 54 9.42 -3.39 -35.66
CA LYS A 54 8.29 -3.69 -34.76
C LYS A 54 8.69 -4.47 -33.52
N LYS A 55 9.88 -5.09 -33.50
CA LYS A 55 10.25 -6.10 -32.50
C LYS A 55 11.73 -6.03 -32.14
N TRP A 56 12.00 -5.68 -30.90
CA TRP A 56 13.35 -5.61 -30.33
C TRP A 56 13.35 -6.16 -28.91
N SER A 57 14.51 -6.62 -28.45
CA SER A 57 14.69 -7.18 -27.12
C SER A 57 15.89 -6.59 -26.41
N LEU A 58 15.91 -6.75 -25.08
CA LEU A 58 17.03 -6.45 -24.21
C LEU A 58 17.33 -7.68 -23.35
N THR A 59 18.57 -8.16 -23.45
CA THR A 59 19.10 -9.26 -22.67
C THR A 59 20.09 -8.72 -21.66
N ILE A 60 19.92 -9.13 -20.40
CA ILE A 60 20.87 -8.87 -19.31
C ILE A 60 21.70 -10.14 -19.15
N ARG A 61 23.01 -10.03 -19.36
CA ARG A 61 23.91 -11.21 -19.41
C ARG A 61 24.21 -11.78 -18.03
N SER A 62 24.30 -10.93 -17.01
CA SER A 62 24.58 -11.34 -15.64
C SER A 62 23.80 -10.43 -14.70
N PHE A 63 22.85 -11.01 -13.96
CA PHE A 63 21.99 -10.26 -13.05
C PHE A 63 22.76 -9.85 -11.79
N LYS A 64 22.73 -8.56 -11.50
CA LYS A 64 23.22 -7.99 -10.25
C LYS A 64 22.11 -7.23 -9.54
N LYS A 65 22.27 -6.96 -8.25
CA LYS A 65 21.24 -6.27 -7.47
C LYS A 65 20.95 -4.87 -8.05
N GLU A 66 21.95 -4.24 -8.67
CA GLU A 66 21.84 -2.93 -9.31
C GLU A 66 20.96 -2.95 -10.58
N ASP A 67 20.72 -4.12 -11.16
CA ASP A 67 19.81 -4.30 -12.31
C ASP A 67 18.34 -4.35 -11.88
N GLU A 68 18.03 -4.31 -10.57
CA GLU A 68 16.65 -4.20 -10.09
C GLU A 68 16.06 -2.83 -10.46
N ALA A 69 15.11 -2.84 -11.38
CA ALA A 69 14.51 -1.66 -11.96
C ALA A 69 13.19 -1.97 -12.67
N VAL A 70 12.46 -0.92 -13.04
CA VAL A 70 11.45 -0.99 -14.09
C VAL A 70 12.13 -0.69 -15.42
N TYR A 71 12.07 -1.63 -16.35
CA TYR A 71 12.59 -1.48 -17.71
C TYR A 71 11.47 -1.06 -18.65
N LEU A 72 11.71 -0.02 -19.42
CA LEU A 72 10.72 0.57 -20.31
C LEU A 72 11.29 0.57 -21.72
N CYS A 73 10.59 -0.07 -22.65
CA CYS A 73 10.87 0.13 -24.05
C CYS A 73 10.08 1.35 -24.58
N ALA A 74 10.62 2.00 -25.59
CA ALA A 74 9.92 3.06 -26.31
C ALA A 74 10.29 3.06 -27.78
N ALA A 75 9.51 3.74 -28.62
CA ALA A 75 9.83 3.94 -30.02
C ALA A 75 9.49 5.38 -30.46
N SER A 76 10.23 5.93 -31.42
CA SER A 76 9.97 7.26 -31.98
C SER A 76 10.31 7.33 -33.46
N LEU A 77 9.71 8.31 -34.16
CA LEU A 77 10.09 8.68 -35.52
C LEU A 77 11.55 9.17 -35.56
N HIS A 78 12.14 9.13 -36.76
CA HIS A 78 13.37 9.87 -37.05
C HIS A 78 13.03 11.35 -37.27
N SER A 79 13.77 12.26 -36.60
CA SER A 79 13.68 13.69 -36.89
C SER A 79 14.68 14.04 -38.00
N ASP A 80 14.19 14.41 -39.18
CA ASP A 80 15.04 14.99 -40.22
C ASP A 80 15.58 16.36 -39.76
N VAL A 81 16.81 16.69 -40.20
CA VAL A 81 17.48 17.97 -39.90
C VAL A 81 16.70 19.12 -40.56
N GLY A 82 15.68 19.62 -39.87
CA GLY A 82 14.78 20.66 -40.36
C GLY A 82 13.46 20.77 -39.60
N ASP A 83 13.00 19.68 -38.96
CA ASP A 83 11.84 19.73 -38.08
C ASP A 83 12.29 19.96 -36.62
N LEU A 84 11.97 21.14 -36.07
CA LEU A 84 12.28 21.53 -34.69
C LEU A 84 11.41 20.79 -33.65
N ARG A 85 10.52 19.88 -34.08
CA ARG A 85 9.75 19.03 -33.19
C ARG A 85 10.59 17.80 -32.84
N ALA A 86 11.08 17.75 -31.61
CA ALA A 86 11.58 16.50 -31.05
C ALA A 86 10.49 15.43 -31.21
N SER A 87 10.80 14.34 -31.94
CA SER A 87 9.83 13.28 -32.16
C SER A 87 9.40 12.66 -30.82
N GLU A 88 8.10 12.65 -30.56
CA GLU A 88 7.56 12.07 -29.33
C GLU A 88 7.93 10.58 -29.24
N ALA A 89 8.39 10.17 -28.05
CA ALA A 89 8.68 8.77 -27.76
C ALA A 89 7.45 8.10 -27.13
N TYR A 90 7.03 6.98 -27.70
CA TYR A 90 5.89 6.20 -27.23
C TYR A 90 6.37 5.06 -26.34
N PHE A 91 6.08 5.15 -25.05
CA PHE A 91 6.52 4.18 -24.06
C PHE A 91 5.57 2.99 -23.95
N GLY A 92 6.16 1.80 -23.81
CA GLY A 92 5.42 0.62 -23.36
C GLY A 92 5.04 0.70 -21.87
N PRO A 93 4.22 -0.26 -21.38
CA PRO A 93 3.77 -0.28 -19.98
C PRO A 93 4.89 -0.55 -18.96
N GLY A 94 6.04 -1.05 -19.43
CA GLY A 94 7.20 -1.38 -18.61
C GLY A 94 7.18 -2.80 -18.05
N THR A 95 8.36 -3.29 -17.69
CA THR A 95 8.60 -4.59 -17.09
C THR A 95 9.40 -4.41 -15.82
N LYS A 96 8.84 -4.79 -14.67
CA LYS A 96 9.57 -4.78 -13.40
C LYS A 96 10.46 -6.01 -13.32
N LEU A 97 11.75 -5.82 -13.07
CA LEU A 97 12.72 -6.87 -12.80
C LEU A 97 13.16 -6.78 -11.35
N THR A 98 13.01 -7.89 -10.61
CA THR A 98 13.52 -8.02 -9.24
C THR A 98 14.56 -9.14 -9.23
N VAL A 99 15.75 -8.84 -8.71
CA VAL A 99 16.79 -9.86 -8.51
C VAL A 99 16.58 -10.48 -7.14
N LEU A 100 16.18 -11.76 -7.14
CA LEU A 100 15.88 -12.49 -5.92
C LEU A 100 17.14 -12.69 -5.08
N GLU A 101 17.00 -12.50 -3.77
CA GLU A 101 18.09 -12.74 -2.84
C GLU A 101 18.20 -14.24 -2.54
N PRO A 102 19.43 -14.78 -2.44
CA PRO A 102 19.63 -16.17 -2.07
C PRO A 102 19.02 -16.44 -0.69
N ASN A 103 18.42 -17.61 -0.51
CA ASN A 103 17.79 -18.07 0.74
C ASN A 103 16.52 -17.30 1.18
N ARG A 104 15.89 -16.51 0.32
CA ARG A 104 14.53 -16.02 0.55
C ARG A 104 13.52 -16.87 -0.19
N THR A 105 12.55 -17.40 0.54
CA THR A 105 11.44 -18.15 -0.02
C THR A 105 10.41 -17.19 -0.60
N ILE A 106 9.91 -17.51 -1.79
CA ILE A 106 8.80 -16.79 -2.41
C ILE A 106 7.53 -17.12 -1.63
N THR A 107 6.80 -16.10 -1.19
CA THR A 107 5.59 -16.26 -0.37
C THR A 107 4.44 -15.44 -0.95
N ALA A 108 3.26 -16.04 -1.00
CA ALA A 108 2.04 -15.38 -1.46
C ALA A 108 1.47 -14.42 -0.39
N PRO A 109 0.74 -13.37 -0.81
CA PRO A 109 0.19 -12.39 0.12
C PRO A 109 -0.97 -12.95 0.95
N LYS A 110 -1.01 -12.56 2.23
CA LYS A 110 -2.21 -12.67 3.05
C LYS A 110 -3.00 -11.38 2.92
N VAL A 111 -4.28 -11.50 2.58
CA VAL A 111 -5.17 -10.37 2.30
C VAL A 111 -6.15 -10.20 3.43
N LYS A 112 -6.34 -8.95 3.88
CA LYS A 112 -7.36 -8.59 4.86
C LYS A 112 -8.02 -7.27 4.48
N VAL A 113 -9.35 -7.24 4.51
CA VAL A 113 -10.12 -6.02 4.30
C VAL A 113 -10.56 -5.46 5.65
N LEU A 114 -10.14 -4.22 5.92
CA LEU A 114 -10.52 -3.44 7.08
C LEU A 114 -11.74 -2.59 6.73
N LYS A 115 -12.71 -2.63 7.64
CA LYS A 115 -13.97 -1.91 7.50
C LYS A 115 -13.82 -0.43 7.91
N PRO A 116 -14.63 0.47 7.36
CA PRO A 116 -14.64 1.88 7.75
C PRO A 116 -14.94 2.05 9.25
N CYS A 117 -14.24 2.96 9.93
CA CYS A 117 -14.57 3.31 11.31
C CYS A 117 -15.86 4.17 11.37
N LYS A 118 -16.71 3.94 12.39
CA LYS A 118 -17.99 4.65 12.57
C LYS A 118 -17.90 6.18 12.61
N SER A 119 -16.77 6.74 13.05
CA SER A 119 -16.59 8.19 13.19
C SER A 119 -16.40 8.92 11.86
N GLN A 120 -16.19 8.22 10.75
CA GLN A 120 -16.07 8.86 9.43
C GLN A 120 -17.40 9.48 9.02
N LYS A 121 -17.41 10.81 8.82
CA LYS A 121 -18.53 11.55 8.22
C LYS A 121 -18.42 11.50 6.69
N GLY A 122 -19.53 11.25 6.00
CA GLY A 122 -19.56 11.17 4.54
C GLY A 122 -19.06 9.82 4.01
N ASN A 123 -18.49 9.84 2.81
CA ASN A 123 -18.03 8.64 2.11
C ASN A 123 -17.16 7.73 2.98
N LYS A 124 -17.44 6.44 2.90
CA LYS A 124 -16.75 5.42 3.69
C LYS A 124 -15.54 4.91 2.94
N THR A 125 -14.47 4.61 3.67
CA THR A 125 -13.24 4.07 3.08
C THR A 125 -12.97 2.68 3.62
N LEU A 126 -12.96 1.69 2.73
CA LEU A 126 -12.44 0.35 3.02
C LEU A 126 -10.95 0.32 2.73
N VAL A 127 -10.20 -0.48 3.49
CA VAL A 127 -8.75 -0.64 3.29
C VAL A 127 -8.43 -2.11 3.12
N CYS A 128 -7.88 -2.49 1.98
CA CYS A 128 -7.32 -3.81 1.75
C CYS A 128 -5.82 -3.78 2.05
N VAL A 129 -5.39 -4.67 2.94
CA VAL A 129 -3.99 -4.85 3.30
C VAL A 129 -3.55 -6.21 2.80
N ALA A 130 -2.60 -6.22 1.87
CA ALA A 130 -1.88 -7.41 1.48
C ALA A 130 -0.53 -7.39 2.19
N SER A 131 -0.14 -8.49 2.84
CA SER A 131 1.08 -8.55 3.66
C SER A 131 1.74 -9.92 3.62
N GLY A 132 3.02 -9.98 4.01
CA GLY A 132 3.74 -11.25 4.15
C GLY A 132 4.19 -11.88 2.82
N PHE A 133 4.21 -11.12 1.73
CA PHE A 133 4.61 -11.62 0.41
C PHE A 133 6.05 -11.26 0.04
N TYR A 134 6.64 -12.07 -0.82
CA TYR A 134 7.95 -11.84 -1.43
C TYR A 134 8.03 -12.59 -2.77
N PRO A 135 8.51 -11.98 -3.88
CA PRO A 135 8.93 -10.58 -4.06
C PRO A 135 7.73 -9.62 -4.13
N ASP A 136 7.92 -8.36 -4.50
CA ASP A 136 6.89 -7.31 -4.42
C ASP A 136 6.07 -7.11 -5.72
N HIS A 137 5.89 -8.17 -6.50
CA HIS A 137 5.13 -8.15 -7.77
C HIS A 137 3.65 -8.43 -7.52
N VAL A 138 2.92 -7.40 -7.08
CA VAL A 138 1.50 -7.50 -6.78
C VAL A 138 0.69 -6.43 -7.50
N SER A 139 -0.54 -6.78 -7.89
CA SER A 139 -1.56 -5.83 -8.33
C SER A 139 -2.84 -6.07 -7.53
N VAL A 140 -3.45 -4.98 -7.04
CA VAL A 140 -4.65 -5.02 -6.21
C VAL A 140 -5.85 -4.50 -7.01
N SER A 141 -6.96 -5.22 -6.98
CA SER A 141 -8.24 -4.83 -7.61
C SER A 141 -9.40 -4.98 -6.63
N TRP A 142 -10.47 -4.24 -6.90
CA TRP A 142 -11.69 -4.23 -6.09
C TRP A 142 -12.91 -4.52 -6.95
N GLU A 143 -13.84 -5.27 -6.36
CA GLU A 143 -15.17 -5.53 -6.91
C GLU A 143 -16.24 -5.25 -5.85
N ILE A 144 -17.36 -4.67 -6.28
CA ILE A 144 -18.57 -4.48 -5.47
C ILE A 144 -19.66 -5.31 -6.13
N ASP A 145 -20.23 -6.27 -5.40
CA ASP A 145 -21.24 -7.21 -5.92
C ASP A 145 -20.83 -7.85 -7.26
N ASP A 146 -19.58 -8.33 -7.35
CA ASP A 146 -18.99 -8.96 -8.55
C ASP A 146 -18.76 -8.01 -9.75
N VAL A 147 -18.90 -6.70 -9.54
CA VAL A 147 -18.63 -5.69 -10.58
C VAL A 147 -17.32 -4.96 -10.27
N VAL A 148 -16.41 -4.94 -11.25
CA VAL A 148 -15.11 -4.24 -11.15
C VAL A 148 -15.32 -2.75 -10.91
N VAL A 149 -14.65 -2.22 -9.90
CA VAL A 149 -14.75 -0.81 -9.51
C VAL A 149 -13.90 0.10 -10.42
N ASP A 150 -14.41 1.29 -10.74
CA ASP A 150 -13.65 2.35 -11.42
C ASP A 150 -12.40 2.74 -10.62
N LYS A 151 -11.24 2.78 -11.30
CA LYS A 151 -9.95 3.20 -10.74
C LYS A 151 -10.00 4.57 -10.04
N LYS A 152 -10.91 5.47 -10.42
CA LYS A 152 -11.09 6.79 -9.76
C LYS A 152 -11.53 6.68 -8.29
N ARG A 153 -12.15 5.55 -7.89
CA ARG A 153 -12.59 5.29 -6.51
C ARG A 153 -11.54 4.54 -5.69
N VAL A 154 -10.46 4.08 -6.32
CA VAL A 154 -9.42 3.24 -5.74
C VAL A 154 -8.12 4.02 -5.64
N ALA A 155 -7.54 4.04 -4.44
CA ALA A 155 -6.22 4.59 -4.20
C ALA A 155 -5.30 3.49 -3.65
N THR A 156 -4.46 2.92 -4.50
CA THR A 156 -3.46 1.91 -4.13
C THR A 156 -2.11 2.58 -3.95
N ASP A 157 -1.34 2.16 -2.95
CA ASP A 157 0.03 2.64 -2.75
C ASP A 157 0.87 2.44 -4.02
N ASN A 158 1.68 3.44 -4.37
CA ASN A 158 2.52 3.41 -5.57
C ASN A 158 3.53 2.25 -5.57
N ALA A 159 3.96 1.81 -4.39
CA ALA A 159 4.93 0.72 -4.23
C ALA A 159 4.67 -0.03 -2.92
N ALA A 160 4.97 -1.33 -2.92
CA ALA A 160 4.98 -2.10 -1.68
C ALA A 160 6.10 -1.60 -0.75
N VAL A 161 5.80 -1.62 0.53
CA VAL A 161 6.74 -1.29 1.60
C VAL A 161 7.35 -2.58 2.12
N GLN A 162 8.67 -2.58 2.30
CA GLN A 162 9.37 -3.71 2.88
C GLN A 162 9.17 -3.73 4.40
N GLU A 163 8.78 -4.89 4.93
CA GLU A 163 8.57 -5.15 6.35
C GLU A 163 9.39 -6.40 6.73
N GLY A 164 10.61 -6.17 7.23
CA GLY A 164 11.60 -7.22 7.44
C GLY A 164 11.95 -7.94 6.14
N LYS A 165 11.64 -9.24 6.08
CA LYS A 165 11.89 -10.11 4.91
C LYS A 165 10.70 -10.22 3.96
N HIS A 166 9.61 -9.51 4.20
CA HIS A 166 8.42 -9.54 3.37
C HIS A 166 8.03 -8.14 2.93
N TYR A 167 6.99 -8.06 2.12
CA TYR A 167 6.40 -6.82 1.67
C TYR A 167 4.96 -6.71 2.14
N ARG A 168 4.49 -5.47 2.18
CA ARG A 168 3.13 -5.06 2.46
C ARG A 168 2.71 -3.98 1.48
N ILE A 169 1.47 -4.06 0.97
CA ILE A 169 0.87 -3.00 0.15
C ILE A 169 -0.55 -2.74 0.64
N THR A 170 -1.00 -1.48 0.56
CA THR A 170 -2.37 -1.12 0.89
C THR A 170 -3.11 -0.51 -0.30
N SER A 171 -4.40 -0.80 -0.35
CA SER A 171 -5.34 -0.23 -1.31
C SER A 171 -6.58 0.25 -0.60
N MET A 172 -7.03 1.46 -0.91
CA MET A 172 -8.18 2.10 -0.31
C MET A 172 -9.31 2.21 -1.34
N LEU A 173 -10.51 1.81 -0.96
CA LEU A 173 -11.72 1.93 -1.76
C LEU A 173 -12.68 2.91 -1.11
N ARG A 174 -13.03 3.99 -1.82
CA ARG A 174 -14.06 4.95 -1.39
C ARG A 174 -15.44 4.51 -1.88
N VAL A 175 -16.40 4.47 -0.96
CA VAL A 175 -17.79 4.08 -1.21
C VAL A 175 -18.77 5.09 -0.62
N SER A 176 -19.96 5.19 -1.19
CA SER A 176 -21.02 6.04 -0.64
C SER A 176 -21.53 5.46 0.68
N GLU A 177 -22.18 6.30 1.49
CA GLU A 177 -22.83 5.80 2.70
C GLU A 177 -23.96 4.81 2.37
N GLU A 178 -24.70 5.07 1.29
CA GLU A 178 -25.77 4.20 0.81
C GLU A 178 -25.25 2.80 0.46
N GLU A 179 -24.15 2.71 -0.30
CA GLU A 179 -23.51 1.44 -0.62
C GLU A 179 -23.03 0.73 0.65
N TRP A 180 -22.39 1.45 1.58
CA TRP A 180 -21.86 0.83 2.80
C TRP A 180 -22.95 0.32 3.75
N TYR A 181 -24.07 1.02 3.87
CA TYR A 181 -25.16 0.66 4.78
C TYR A 181 -26.20 -0.28 4.18
N THR A 182 -26.11 -0.57 2.87
CA THR A 182 -26.98 -1.56 2.24
C THR A 182 -26.58 -2.97 2.70
N LYS A 183 -27.46 -3.58 3.49
CA LYS A 183 -27.28 -4.96 3.96
C LYS A 183 -27.16 -5.92 2.77
N GLY A 184 -26.22 -6.86 2.88
CA GLY A 184 -25.94 -7.84 1.83
C GLY A 184 -24.96 -7.36 0.77
N LYS A 185 -24.55 -6.08 0.76
CA LYS A 185 -23.49 -5.61 -0.13
C LYS A 185 -22.19 -6.36 0.11
N LYS A 186 -21.56 -6.75 -0.99
CA LYS A 186 -20.34 -7.54 -1.03
C LYS A 186 -19.19 -6.69 -1.54
N PHE A 187 -18.12 -6.60 -0.74
CA PHE A 187 -16.88 -5.95 -1.14
C PHE A 187 -15.77 -7.01 -1.22
N HIS A 188 -15.18 -7.13 -2.40
CA HIS A 188 -14.13 -8.12 -2.67
C HIS A 188 -12.82 -7.39 -3.03
N CYS A 189 -11.75 -7.68 -2.29
CA CYS A 189 -10.41 -7.26 -2.66
C CYS A 189 -9.64 -8.46 -3.18
N ALA A 190 -9.14 -8.37 -4.42
CA ALA A 190 -8.30 -9.39 -5.02
C ALA A 190 -6.88 -8.87 -5.21
N VAL A 191 -5.91 -9.73 -4.93
CA VAL A 191 -4.48 -9.48 -5.10
C VAL A 191 -3.94 -10.54 -6.02
N ARG A 192 -3.45 -10.10 -7.18
CA ARG A 192 -2.73 -10.93 -8.13
C ARG A 192 -1.24 -10.78 -7.87
N PHE A 193 -0.58 -11.87 -7.52
CA PHE A 193 0.82 -11.94 -7.15
C PHE A 193 1.60 -12.77 -8.18
N PHE A 194 2.69 -12.25 -8.72
CA PHE A 194 3.57 -12.99 -9.62
C PHE A 194 4.71 -13.63 -8.84
N ASN A 195 4.77 -14.96 -8.85
CA ASN A 195 5.74 -15.73 -8.07
C ASN A 195 7.07 -15.99 -8.83
N GLY A 196 7.24 -15.43 -10.02
CA GLY A 196 8.39 -15.65 -10.90
C GLY A 196 8.09 -16.54 -12.11
N THR A 197 7.11 -17.43 -12.00
CA THR A 197 6.67 -18.32 -13.10
C THR A 197 5.21 -18.06 -13.46
N ASP A 198 4.35 -17.99 -12.45
CA ASP A 198 2.90 -17.91 -12.60
C ASP A 198 2.29 -16.85 -11.69
N TYR A 199 0.98 -16.64 -11.86
CA TYR A 199 0.19 -15.75 -11.02
C TYR A 199 -0.60 -16.54 -9.97
N VAL A 200 -0.40 -16.17 -8.71
CA VAL A 200 -1.16 -16.64 -7.56
C VAL A 200 -2.16 -15.57 -7.15
N TYR A 201 -3.38 -15.99 -6.84
CA TYR A 201 -4.45 -15.09 -6.42
C TYR A 201 -4.72 -15.28 -4.94
N SER A 202 -4.82 -14.17 -4.23
CA SER A 202 -5.26 -14.13 -2.85
C SER A 202 -6.29 -13.03 -2.73
N ASN A 203 -7.31 -13.26 -1.93
CA ASN A 203 -8.41 -12.32 -1.83
C ASN A 203 -9.02 -12.34 -0.43
N GLU A 204 -9.85 -11.35 -0.18
CA GLU A 204 -10.70 -11.30 1.01
C GLU A 204 -12.03 -10.66 0.61
N THR A 205 -13.12 -11.23 1.11
CA THR A 205 -14.48 -10.74 0.87
C THR A 205 -15.13 -10.38 2.18
N ILE A 206 -15.74 -9.20 2.24
CA ILE A 206 -16.58 -8.82 3.37
C ILE A 206 -18.01 -8.55 2.93
N TRP A 207 -18.93 -8.89 3.81
CA TRP A 207 -20.36 -8.65 3.65
C TRP A 207 -20.85 -7.64 4.68
N VAL A 208 -21.78 -6.79 4.27
CA VAL A 208 -22.51 -5.90 5.19
C VAL A 208 -23.64 -6.70 5.86
N THR A 209 -23.43 -7.15 7.09
CA THR A 209 -24.37 -8.04 7.80
C THR A 209 -25.37 -7.29 8.69
N ALA A 210 -24.92 -6.24 9.39
CA ALA A 210 -25.70 -5.20 10.07
C ALA A 210 -24.70 -4.19 10.71
N VAL A 211 -25.08 -2.92 10.88
CA VAL A 211 -24.18 -1.82 11.30
C VAL A 211 -23.85 -1.89 12.81
N THR A 212 -23.08 -2.88 13.24
CA THR A 212 -22.39 -2.86 14.54
C THR A 212 -21.00 -3.44 14.41
N GLN A 213 -20.04 -2.64 13.94
CA GLN A 213 -18.63 -2.91 14.20
C GLN A 213 -17.94 -1.64 14.68
N ILE A 214 -17.42 -1.72 15.91
CA ILE A 214 -16.52 -0.75 16.52
C ILE A 214 -15.16 -1.00 15.89
N CYS A 215 -14.46 0.06 15.49
CA CYS A 215 -13.06 -0.06 15.10
C CYS A 215 -12.27 -0.52 16.34
N GLU A 216 -11.76 -1.75 16.35
CA GLU A 216 -10.66 -2.16 17.21
C GLU A 216 -9.41 -1.43 16.72
N ILE A 217 -9.31 -0.13 17.01
CA ILE A 217 -8.01 0.50 17.16
C ILE A 217 -7.48 -0.19 18.41
N SER A 218 -6.53 -1.11 18.22
CA SER A 218 -5.74 -1.77 19.26
C SER A 218 -5.95 -1.12 20.62
N LYS A 219 -6.83 -1.69 21.45
CA LYS A 219 -6.88 -1.35 22.86
C LYS A 219 -5.54 -1.80 23.44
N LEU A 220 -4.56 -0.92 23.36
CA LEU A 220 -3.44 -0.87 24.30
C LEU A 220 -4.06 -0.61 25.68
N VAL A 221 -4.57 -1.70 26.26
CA VAL A 221 -4.27 -2.17 27.61
C VAL A 221 -3.68 -1.06 28.49
N HIS A 222 -4.47 -0.08 28.96
CA HIS A 222 -4.06 0.78 30.09
C HIS A 222 -5.17 1.60 30.77
N PHE A 223 -6.46 1.34 30.49
CA PHE A 223 -7.56 2.06 31.18
C PHE A 223 -8.57 1.19 31.92
N CYS A 224 -8.38 -0.14 31.98
CA CYS A 224 -9.17 -0.99 32.88
C CYS A 224 -8.52 -1.22 34.25
N SER A 225 -7.22 -1.02 34.41
CA SER A 225 -6.56 -1.10 35.72
C SER A 225 -6.78 0.14 36.58
N ALA A 226 -6.94 1.33 35.97
CA ALA A 226 -7.11 2.58 36.71
C ALA A 226 -8.48 2.69 37.42
N VAL A 227 -9.55 2.13 36.83
CA VAL A 227 -10.91 2.19 37.40
C VAL A 227 -11.08 1.22 38.57
N ILE A 228 -10.33 0.11 38.57
CA ILE A 228 -10.37 -0.84 39.69
C ILE A 228 -9.59 -0.30 40.90
N VAL A 229 -8.48 0.41 40.68
CA VAL A 229 -7.66 0.98 41.77
C VAL A 229 -8.34 2.15 42.48
N THR A 230 -9.11 3.00 41.78
CA THR A 230 -9.87 4.09 42.41
C THR A 230 -11.03 3.57 43.27
N CYS A 231 -11.70 2.49 42.87
CA CYS A 231 -12.76 1.89 43.68
C CYS A 231 -12.25 1.26 44.99
N VAL A 232 -11.07 0.64 44.98
CA VAL A 232 -10.47 0.03 46.19
C VAL A 232 -9.93 1.10 47.15
N TYR A 233 -9.37 2.20 46.63
CA TYR A 233 -8.93 3.31 47.48
C TYR A 233 -10.10 4.05 48.14
N CYS A 234 -11.22 4.22 47.44
CA CYS A 234 -12.43 4.85 48.03
C CYS A 234 -13.07 3.99 49.12
N THR A 235 -13.16 2.66 48.96
CA THR A 235 -13.71 1.79 50.00
C THR A 235 -12.79 1.69 51.22
N TYR A 236 -11.47 1.70 51.02
CA TYR A 236 -10.49 1.74 52.11
C TYR A 236 -10.53 3.07 52.90
N TYR A 237 -10.68 4.22 52.21
CA TYR A 237 -10.79 5.53 52.87
C TYR A 237 -12.10 5.72 53.65
N ILE A 238 -13.21 5.16 53.14
CA ILE A 238 -14.51 5.19 53.84
C ILE A 238 -14.48 4.28 55.08
N ALA A 239 -13.83 3.11 54.98
CA ALA A 239 -13.65 2.21 56.13
C ALA A 239 -12.78 2.83 57.23
N LEU A 240 -11.69 3.53 56.87
CA LEU A 240 -10.81 4.23 57.81
C LEU A 240 -11.48 5.40 58.54
N ARG A 241 -12.40 6.13 57.88
CA ARG A 241 -13.21 7.17 58.55
C ARG A 241 -14.28 6.59 59.48
N ALA A 242 -14.82 5.41 59.18
CA ALA A 242 -15.81 4.77 60.05
C ALA A 242 -15.20 4.25 61.37
N SER A 243 -13.94 3.83 61.35
CA SER A 243 -13.21 3.38 62.56
C SER A 243 -12.81 4.51 63.51
N PHE A 244 -12.78 5.76 63.05
CA PHE A 244 -12.38 6.93 63.86
C PHE A 244 -13.55 7.62 64.57
N ILE A 245 -14.81 7.23 64.32
CA ILE A 245 -16.00 7.90 64.87
C ILE A 245 -16.55 7.18 66.14
N SER A 246 -16.03 6.02 66.54
CA SER A 246 -16.57 5.25 67.67
C SER A 246 -15.89 5.46 69.02
N THR A 247 -15.03 6.47 69.21
CA THR A 247 -14.45 6.75 70.53
C THR A 247 -14.49 8.25 70.82
N GLN A 248 -15.25 8.60 71.86
CA GLN A 248 -15.23 9.79 72.73
C GLN A 248 -16.68 10.24 72.99
N GLN A 249 -17.18 9.86 74.17
CA GLN A 249 -18.49 10.19 74.71
C GLN A 249 -18.31 11.07 75.95
N GLU A 250 -19.10 12.16 75.99
CA GLU A 250 -19.54 12.99 77.14
C GLU A 250 -18.60 14.04 77.80
N PRO A 251 -19.14 15.02 78.59
CA PRO A 251 -20.27 15.94 78.32
C PRO A 251 -20.02 17.39 78.85
N LEU A 252 -20.98 18.33 78.61
CA LEU A 252 -21.46 19.44 79.50
C LEU A 252 -21.66 20.84 78.85
N ARG A 253 -22.91 21.32 79.05
CA ARG A 253 -23.40 22.70 79.36
C ARG A 253 -23.46 23.80 78.28
N LEU A 254 -24.70 24.26 78.04
CA LEU A 254 -25.17 25.60 77.61
C LEU A 254 -24.72 26.69 78.63
N PRO A 255 -24.65 28.03 78.31
CA PRO A 255 -25.62 28.78 77.49
C PRO A 255 -25.12 30.02 76.68
N ALA A 256 -26.09 30.63 75.95
CA ALA A 256 -26.34 32.08 75.76
C ALA A 256 -25.49 32.99 74.81
N CYS A 257 -26.24 33.56 73.86
CA CYS A 257 -26.39 35.00 73.52
C CYS A 257 -25.38 35.79 72.65
N PHE A 258 -25.98 36.39 71.60
CA PHE A 258 -25.87 37.79 71.11
C PHE A 258 -24.58 38.24 70.38
N GLU A 259 -24.70 38.53 69.06
CA GLU A 259 -24.73 39.88 68.43
C GLU A 259 -23.32 40.41 68.10
N SER A 260 -22.92 40.49 66.81
CA SER A 260 -23.09 41.61 65.86
C SER A 260 -21.87 42.57 65.84
N PHE A 261 -21.74 43.39 64.79
CA PHE A 261 -20.55 44.04 64.18
C PHE A 261 -19.73 43.10 63.27
N LEU A 262 -19.69 43.25 61.93
CA LEU A 262 -20.06 44.28 60.97
C LEU A 262 -20.36 43.61 59.61
#